data_AF-A0A922MGL7-F1
#
_entry.id   AF-A0A922MGL7-F1
#
_cell.length_a   1.000
_cell.length_b   1.000
_cell.length_c   1.000
_cell.angle_alpha   90.00
_cell.angle_beta   90.00
_cell.angle_gamma   90.00
#
_symmetry.space_group_name_H-M   'P 1'
#
loop_
_entity.id
_entity.type
_entity.pdbx_description
1 polymer ?
#
loop_
_entity_poly.entity_id
_entity_poly.type
_entity_poly.pdbx_seq_one_letter_code
_entity_poly.pdbx_strand_id
1 'polypeptide(L)'
;MDNLVNNLDLFMILREQVKSLSDSQKFFQFLQHKINLTEENSVELQKFCTRFCSNISARWERSSRTLAQFVRKNGDWLERAINWPEGMIPEAVNTEQERLEICNTEDVENLPPSTTEASTSTFTPRKPFEELGSRQKRRRVDQINQSLSLSPDELKATTIASLRNTGNEDVGKIMNHLLNHPEDLEKLKSV
;
A
#
# COMPACT_ATOMS: atom_id res chain seq x y z
N MET A 1 14.37 22.34 -9.02
CA MET A 1 13.13 21.66 -9.47
C MET A 1 12.78 20.68 -8.40
N ASP A 2 11.71 20.94 -7.66
CA ASP A 2 11.38 20.19 -6.46
C ASP A 2 10.99 18.75 -6.80
N ASN A 3 11.81 17.82 -6.29
CA ASN A 3 11.53 16.43 -5.95
C ASN A 3 10.14 15.91 -6.33
N LEU A 4 9.98 15.43 -7.57
CA LEU A 4 8.89 14.53 -7.97
C LEU A 4 9.18 13.13 -7.44
N VAL A 5 8.93 12.89 -6.15
CA VAL A 5 9.48 11.70 -5.45
C VAL A 5 8.42 10.64 -5.15
N ASN A 6 7.13 10.98 -5.13
CA ASN A 6 6.08 10.01 -4.80
C ASN A 6 4.84 10.06 -5.71
N ASN A 7 3.99 9.02 -5.62
CA ASN A 7 2.77 8.90 -6.42
C ASN A 7 1.74 10.00 -6.09
N LEU A 8 1.79 10.62 -4.91
CA LEU A 8 0.94 11.76 -4.54
C LEU A 8 1.26 12.98 -5.40
N ASP A 9 2.54 13.30 -5.60
CA ASP A 9 2.96 14.45 -6.40
C ASP A 9 2.45 14.35 -7.84
N LEU A 10 2.59 13.16 -8.44
CA LEU A 10 2.08 12.87 -9.78
C LEU A 10 0.56 12.94 -9.86
N PHE A 11 -0.14 12.48 -8.82
CA PHE A 11 -1.59 12.62 -8.73
C PHE A 11 -2.01 14.10 -8.69
N MET A 12 -1.33 14.92 -7.88
CA MET A 12 -1.61 16.35 -7.78
C MET A 12 -1.37 17.06 -9.11
N ILE A 13 -0.30 16.71 -9.84
CA ILE A 13 -0.06 17.21 -11.21
C ILE A 13 -1.19 16.84 -12.16
N LEU A 14 -1.62 15.57 -12.18
CA LEU A 14 -2.70 15.12 -13.05
C LEU A 14 -4.00 15.89 -12.78
N ARG A 15 -4.27 16.19 -11.50
CA ARG A 15 -5.49 16.88 -11.09
C ARG A 15 -5.45 18.38 -11.37
N GLU A 16 -4.33 19.05 -11.07
CA GLU A 16 -4.25 20.52 -11.09
C GLU A 16 -3.75 21.05 -12.43
N GLN A 17 -2.77 20.39 -13.03
CA GLN A 17 -2.11 20.85 -14.25
C GLN A 17 -2.77 20.23 -15.49
N VAL A 18 -2.88 18.90 -15.52
CA VAL A 18 -3.46 18.18 -16.67
C VAL A 18 -4.99 18.28 -16.68
N LYS A 19 -5.60 18.46 -15.50
CA LYS A 19 -7.06 18.54 -15.28
C LYS A 19 -7.82 17.30 -15.79
N SER A 20 -7.13 16.17 -15.91
CA SER A 20 -7.70 14.90 -16.35
C SER A 20 -6.87 13.74 -15.84
N LEU A 21 -7.49 12.86 -15.05
CA LEU A 21 -6.83 11.68 -14.46
C LEU A 21 -6.70 10.52 -15.46
N SER A 22 -7.44 10.55 -16.56
CA SER A 22 -7.47 9.50 -17.58
C SER A 22 -6.70 9.85 -18.84
N ASP A 23 -6.26 11.11 -19.00
CA ASP A 23 -5.55 11.59 -20.18
C ASP A 23 -4.04 11.32 -20.06
N SER A 24 -3.66 10.06 -20.30
CA SER A 24 -2.26 9.63 -20.24
C SER A 24 -1.38 10.32 -21.29
N GLN A 25 -1.95 10.77 -22.40
CA GLN A 25 -1.21 11.44 -23.47
C GLN A 25 -0.79 12.85 -23.06
N LYS A 26 -1.70 13.66 -22.48
CA LYS A 26 -1.32 14.97 -21.94
C LYS A 26 -0.37 14.85 -20.76
N PHE A 27 -0.55 13.84 -19.92
CA PHE A 27 0.36 13.59 -18.81
C PHE A 27 1.77 13.23 -19.29
N PHE A 28 1.86 12.38 -20.31
CA PHE A 28 3.12 12.05 -20.96
C PHE A 28 3.80 13.29 -21.55
N GLN A 29 3.08 14.13 -22.30
CA GLN A 29 3.62 15.39 -22.85
C GLN A 29 4.13 16.33 -21.74
N PHE A 30 3.39 16.43 -20.63
CA PHE A 30 3.81 17.23 -19.48
C PHE A 30 5.12 16.73 -18.87
N LEU A 31 5.28 15.41 -18.69
CA LEU A 31 6.50 14.83 -18.14
C LEU A 31 7.66 14.93 -19.15
N GLN A 32 7.41 14.75 -20.44
CA GLN A 32 8.41 14.88 -21.50
C GLN A 32 9.01 16.28 -21.58
N HIS A 33 8.25 17.33 -21.25
CA HIS A 33 8.80 18.69 -21.16
C HIS A 33 9.64 18.94 -19.90
N LYS A 34 9.51 18.09 -18.88
CA LYS A 34 10.25 18.21 -17.62
C LYS A 34 11.48 17.33 -17.55
N ILE A 35 11.54 16.26 -18.34
CA ILE A 35 12.58 15.25 -18.31
C ILE A 35 13.22 15.17 -19.70
N ASN A 36 14.55 15.25 -19.77
CA ASN A 36 15.27 14.98 -21.02
C ASN A 36 15.26 13.47 -21.29
N LEU A 37 14.55 13.05 -22.34
CA LEU A 37 14.34 11.64 -22.65
C LEU A 37 15.01 11.24 -23.97
N THR A 38 15.63 10.06 -23.98
CA THR A 38 15.98 9.35 -25.20
C THR A 38 14.73 8.71 -25.83
N GLU A 39 14.82 8.27 -27.09
CA GLU A 39 13.68 7.68 -27.80
C GLU A 39 13.21 6.36 -27.19
N GLU A 40 14.12 5.51 -26.70
CA GLU A 40 13.79 4.27 -26.00
C GLU A 40 13.05 4.53 -24.68
N ASN A 41 13.54 5.51 -23.91
CA ASN A 41 12.92 5.95 -22.67
C ASN A 41 11.52 6.53 -22.92
N SER A 42 11.32 7.26 -24.01
CA SER A 42 10.01 7.82 -24.38
C SER A 42 8.89 6.76 -24.39
N VAL A 43 9.17 5.58 -24.98
CA VAL A 43 8.19 4.49 -25.06
C VAL A 43 7.88 3.91 -23.68
N GLU A 44 8.88 3.74 -22.83
CA GLU A 44 8.68 3.23 -21.47
C GLU A 44 7.92 4.22 -20.58
N LEU A 45 8.22 5.52 -20.70
CA LEU A 45 7.50 6.56 -19.98
C LEU A 45 6.03 6.61 -20.41
N GLN A 46 5.75 6.45 -21.71
CA GLN A 46 4.39 6.42 -22.21
C GLN A 46 3.61 5.22 -21.63
N LYS A 47 4.23 4.04 -21.54
CA LYS A 47 3.66 2.86 -20.89
C LYS A 47 3.40 3.11 -19.41
N PHE A 48 4.36 3.74 -18.71
CA PHE A 48 4.21 4.14 -17.32
C PHE A 48 3.02 5.09 -17.13
N CYS A 49 2.95 6.18 -17.90
CA CYS A 49 1.87 7.16 -17.84
C CYS A 49 0.50 6.51 -18.04
N THR A 50 0.40 5.62 -19.01
CA THR A 50 -0.84 4.89 -19.29
C THR A 50 -1.28 4.04 -18.09
N ARG A 51 -0.37 3.21 -17.55
CA ARG A 51 -0.66 2.37 -16.37
C ARG A 51 -1.01 3.23 -15.15
N PHE A 52 -0.27 4.30 -14.92
CA PHE A 52 -0.45 5.19 -13.78
C PHE A 52 -1.81 5.90 -13.84
N CYS A 53 -2.15 6.53 -14.96
CA CYS A 53 -3.44 7.19 -15.17
C CYS A 53 -4.61 6.19 -15.03
N SER A 54 -4.51 5.00 -15.63
CA SER A 54 -5.55 3.97 -15.46
C SER A 54 -5.73 3.56 -14.00
N ASN A 55 -4.63 3.34 -13.28
CA ASN A 55 -4.68 2.96 -11.87
C ASN A 55 -5.26 4.07 -10.99
N ILE A 56 -4.82 5.31 -11.18
CA ILE A 56 -5.32 6.46 -10.43
C ILE A 56 -6.79 6.69 -10.72
N SER A 57 -7.21 6.68 -11.98
CA SER A 57 -8.60 6.88 -12.35
C SER A 57 -9.50 5.83 -11.69
N ALA A 58 -9.13 4.56 -11.76
CA ALA A 58 -9.89 3.48 -11.12
C ALA A 58 -9.96 3.62 -9.58
N ARG A 59 -8.86 4.00 -8.92
CA ARG A 59 -8.81 4.22 -7.47
C ARG A 59 -9.60 5.45 -7.05
N TRP A 60 -9.58 6.51 -7.86
CA TRP A 60 -10.31 7.75 -7.66
C TRP A 60 -11.82 7.50 -7.69
N GLU A 61 -12.29 6.73 -8.66
CA GLU A 61 -13.71 6.35 -8.77
C GLU A 61 -14.18 5.52 -7.57
N ARG A 62 -13.37 4.55 -7.12
CA ARG A 62 -13.66 3.74 -5.92
C ARG A 62 -13.62 4.54 -4.60
N SER A 63 -13.07 5.75 -4.64
CA SER A 63 -12.94 6.66 -3.50
C SER A 63 -13.98 7.79 -3.51
N SER A 64 -15.10 7.57 -4.21
CA SER A 64 -16.20 8.53 -4.33
C SER A 64 -15.79 9.90 -4.86
N ARG A 65 -14.65 9.96 -5.58
CA ARG A 65 -14.12 11.18 -6.20
C ARG A 65 -13.92 12.35 -5.22
N THR A 66 -13.55 12.06 -3.97
CA THR A 66 -13.19 13.09 -2.98
C THR A 66 -11.73 12.94 -2.56
N LEU A 67 -11.00 14.06 -2.46
CA LEU A 67 -9.58 14.04 -2.12
C LEU A 67 -9.35 13.38 -0.76
N ALA A 68 -10.12 13.79 0.24
CA ALA A 68 -9.99 13.27 1.60
C ALA A 68 -10.18 11.75 1.66
N GLN A 69 -11.20 11.19 0.98
CA GLN A 69 -11.39 9.74 0.96
C GLN A 69 -10.34 9.02 0.12
N PHE A 70 -9.89 9.62 -0.97
CA PHE A 70 -8.86 9.03 -1.82
C PHE A 70 -7.53 8.89 -1.10
N VAL A 71 -7.06 9.97 -0.45
CA VAL A 71 -5.83 9.97 0.36
C VAL A 71 -5.99 9.01 1.53
N ARG A 72 -7.12 9.04 2.26
CA ARG A 72 -7.34 8.10 3.38
C ARG A 72 -7.32 6.63 2.96
N LYS A 73 -7.85 6.29 1.78
CA LYS A 73 -7.93 4.91 1.29
C LYS A 73 -6.67 4.43 0.56
N ASN A 74 -5.89 5.33 -0.01
CA ASN A 74 -4.74 5.00 -0.86
C ASN A 74 -3.43 5.64 -0.38
N GLY A 75 -3.38 6.21 0.83
CA GLY A 75 -2.22 6.91 1.39
C GLY A 75 -0.95 6.07 1.29
N ASP A 76 -0.97 4.85 1.81
CA ASP A 76 0.17 3.92 1.75
C ASP A 76 0.61 3.57 0.32
N TRP A 77 -0.28 3.67 -0.66
CA TRP A 77 0.06 3.48 -2.07
C TRP A 77 0.65 4.76 -2.67
N LEU A 78 0.16 5.92 -2.23
CA LEU A 78 0.61 7.23 -2.66
C LEU A 78 2.01 7.58 -2.11
N GLU A 79 2.31 7.17 -0.88
CA GLU A 79 3.59 7.41 -0.19
C GLU A 79 4.74 6.52 -0.69
N ARG A 80 4.43 5.42 -1.40
CA ARG A 80 5.48 4.57 -1.97
C ARG A 80 6.24 5.29 -3.07
N ALA A 81 7.54 5.06 -3.09
CA ALA A 81 8.42 5.51 -4.16
C ALA A 81 7.89 5.06 -5.53
N ILE A 82 8.02 5.95 -6.51
CA ILE A 82 7.67 5.64 -7.90
C ILE A 82 8.76 4.74 -8.47
N ASN A 83 8.34 3.59 -9.01
CA ASN A 83 9.20 2.76 -9.83
C ASN A 83 9.29 3.40 -11.22
N TRP A 84 10.14 4.42 -11.35
CA TRP A 84 10.44 5.04 -12.64
C TRP A 84 11.09 4.02 -13.58
N PRO A 85 10.83 4.10 -14.89
CA PRO A 85 11.59 3.33 -15.87
C PRO A 85 13.09 3.62 -15.71
N GLU A 86 13.89 2.60 -15.99
CA GLU A 86 15.34 2.65 -15.76
C GLU A 86 15.97 3.79 -16.57
N GLY A 87 16.83 4.60 -15.95
CA GLY A 87 17.43 5.77 -16.60
C GLY A 87 16.55 7.04 -16.68
N MET A 88 15.40 7.09 -16.01
CA MET A 88 14.54 8.30 -15.95
C MET A 88 14.60 9.09 -14.65
N ILE A 89 15.45 8.68 -13.70
CA ILE A 89 15.62 9.40 -12.45
C ILE A 89 16.27 10.75 -12.80
N PRO A 90 15.63 11.90 -12.49
CA PRO A 90 16.30 13.18 -12.63
C PRO A 90 17.57 13.14 -11.78
N GLU A 91 18.72 13.51 -12.34
CA GLU A 91 20.06 13.48 -11.71
C GLU A 91 20.22 14.29 -10.41
N ALA A 92 19.13 14.76 -9.79
CA ALA A 92 19.11 15.46 -8.52
C ALA A 92 19.09 14.54 -7.27
N VAL A 93 19.14 13.21 -7.42
CA VAL A 93 19.09 12.25 -6.27
C VAL A 93 20.30 11.32 -6.22
N ASN A 94 21.48 11.82 -6.58
CA ASN A 94 22.73 11.19 -6.17
C ASN A 94 23.55 12.21 -5.37
N THR A 95 23.28 12.27 -4.06
CA THR A 95 24.25 12.76 -3.09
C THR A 95 24.41 11.68 -2.04
N GLU A 96 25.52 10.95 -2.18
CA GLU A 96 26.37 10.35 -1.13
C GLU A 96 25.69 9.51 -0.03
N GLN A 97 25.97 8.20 -0.01
CA GLN A 97 27.00 7.63 0.86
C GLN A 97 26.77 7.88 2.37
N GLU A 98 26.07 6.94 2.99
CA GLU A 98 26.52 6.39 4.27
C GLU A 98 26.63 4.87 4.04
N ARG A 99 27.73 4.41 3.44
CA ARG A 99 28.94 3.96 4.12
C ARG A 99 28.67 2.80 5.08
N LEU A 100 28.72 1.59 4.56
CA LEU A 100 29.47 0.49 5.18
C LEU A 100 30.08 -0.35 4.05
N GLU A 101 31.32 0.02 3.71
CA GLU A 101 32.19 -0.81 2.90
C GLU A 101 32.61 -2.06 3.69
N ILE A 102 32.29 -3.21 3.11
CA ILE A 102 33.19 -4.32 2.77
C ILE A 102 33.97 -4.96 3.94
N CYS A 103 33.68 -6.25 4.17
CA CYS A 103 34.75 -7.23 4.24
C CYS A 103 34.39 -8.41 3.32
N ASN A 104 35.16 -8.56 2.24
CA ASN A 104 35.17 -9.72 1.37
C ASN A 104 35.67 -10.96 2.13
N THR A 105 35.15 -12.14 1.79
CA THR A 105 35.91 -13.26 1.20
C THR A 105 34.98 -14.44 0.94
N GLU A 106 34.93 -14.86 -0.32
CA GLU A 106 34.83 -16.23 -0.84
C GLU A 106 34.10 -17.28 0.02
N ASP A 107 32.95 -17.78 -0.46
CA ASP A 107 32.84 -19.21 -0.75
C ASP A 107 31.68 -19.52 -1.70
N VAL A 108 31.90 -20.57 -2.48
CA VAL A 108 31.13 -21.09 -3.60
C VAL A 108 29.98 -21.96 -3.08
N GLU A 109 28.72 -21.72 -3.49
CA GLU A 109 27.76 -22.82 -3.75
C GLU A 109 26.43 -22.40 -4.43
N ASN A 110 26.25 -22.94 -5.64
CA ASN A 110 25.01 -23.39 -6.29
C ASN A 110 23.64 -22.88 -5.79
N LEU A 111 22.96 -22.08 -6.62
CA LEU A 111 21.48 -22.08 -6.69
C LEU A 111 21.00 -22.02 -8.16
N PRO A 112 19.91 -22.75 -8.52
CA PRO A 112 19.50 -22.96 -9.91
C PRO A 112 18.69 -21.77 -10.48
N PRO A 113 18.59 -21.65 -11.82
CA PRO A 113 17.81 -20.58 -12.45
C PRO A 113 16.31 -20.85 -12.32
N SER A 114 15.59 -20.07 -11.50
CA SER A 114 14.12 -20.07 -11.49
C SER A 114 13.57 -19.09 -12.52
N THR A 115 13.24 -19.63 -13.67
CA THR A 115 12.31 -19.08 -14.67
C THR A 115 11.01 -18.65 -13.98
N THR A 116 10.69 -17.36 -14.03
CA THR A 116 9.40 -16.86 -13.51
C THR A 116 8.47 -16.60 -14.69
N GLU A 117 7.73 -17.62 -15.08
CA GLU A 117 6.60 -17.49 -15.99
C GLU A 117 5.45 -16.75 -15.29
N ALA A 118 4.95 -15.69 -15.92
CA ALA A 118 3.81 -14.93 -15.45
C ALA A 118 2.53 -15.78 -15.53
N SER A 119 2.17 -16.43 -14.43
CA SER A 119 0.89 -17.14 -14.27
C SER A 119 -0.26 -16.13 -14.20
N THR A 120 -1.14 -16.19 -15.19
CA THR A 120 -2.45 -15.54 -15.22
C THR A 120 -3.37 -16.15 -14.17
N SER A 121 -3.39 -15.55 -12.97
CA SER A 121 -4.22 -15.98 -11.85
C SER A 121 -5.71 -15.84 -12.17
N THR A 122 -6.41 -16.98 -12.21
CA THR A 122 -7.87 -17.08 -12.31
C THR A 122 -8.51 -16.45 -11.08
N PHE A 123 -9.29 -15.40 -11.29
CA PHE A 123 -9.93 -14.59 -10.25
C PHE A 123 -11.08 -15.37 -9.59
N THR A 124 -10.76 -16.19 -8.58
CA THR A 124 -11.78 -16.75 -7.69
C THR A 124 -12.08 -15.73 -6.58
N PRO A 125 -13.36 -15.39 -6.34
CA PRO A 125 -13.74 -14.53 -5.23
C PRO A 125 -13.20 -15.09 -3.92
N ARG A 126 -12.52 -14.27 -3.12
CA ARG A 126 -12.00 -14.70 -1.84
C ARG A 126 -13.17 -15.04 -0.91
N LYS A 127 -13.10 -16.21 -0.26
CA LYS A 127 -14.06 -16.59 0.78
C LYS A 127 -14.11 -15.54 1.91
N PRO A 128 -15.30 -15.24 2.45
CA PRO A 128 -15.48 -14.35 3.60
C PRO A 128 -14.72 -14.90 4.81
N PHE A 129 -14.39 -14.02 5.76
CA PHE A 129 -13.50 -14.38 6.86
C PHE A 129 -14.08 -15.49 7.72
N GLU A 130 -15.39 -15.48 7.94
CA GLU A 130 -16.17 -16.41 8.75
C GLU A 130 -16.05 -17.85 8.25
N GLU A 131 -15.99 -18.04 6.93
CA GLU A 131 -15.90 -19.34 6.24
C GLU A 131 -14.48 -19.89 6.13
N LEU A 132 -13.47 -19.14 6.54
CA LEU A 132 -12.08 -19.61 6.50
C LEU A 132 -11.77 -20.64 7.59
N GLY A 133 -10.87 -21.56 7.27
CA GLY A 133 -10.28 -22.46 8.27
C GLY A 133 -9.43 -21.67 9.29
N SER A 134 -9.29 -22.21 10.50
CA SER A 134 -8.55 -21.59 11.61
C SER A 134 -7.14 -21.11 11.23
N ARG A 135 -6.38 -21.93 10.48
CA ARG A 135 -5.04 -21.59 9.98
C ARG A 135 -5.05 -20.41 8.99
N GLN A 136 -6.07 -20.32 8.15
CA GLN A 136 -6.22 -19.22 7.18
C GLN A 136 -6.65 -17.93 7.86
N LYS A 137 -7.55 -18.01 8.85
CA LYS A 137 -7.93 -16.87 9.71
C LYS A 137 -6.70 -16.29 10.40
N ARG A 138 -5.89 -17.13 11.04
CA ARG A 138 -4.63 -16.70 11.69
C ARG A 138 -3.70 -15.98 10.71
N ARG A 139 -3.42 -16.58 9.54
CA ARG A 139 -2.57 -15.95 8.51
C ARG A 139 -3.10 -14.57 8.06
N ARG A 140 -4.42 -14.42 7.87
CA ARG A 140 -5.00 -13.11 7.50
C ARG A 140 -4.88 -12.10 8.63
N VAL A 141 -5.10 -12.50 9.88
CA VAL A 141 -4.95 -11.62 11.06
C VAL A 141 -3.49 -11.20 11.23
N ASP A 142 -2.54 -12.13 11.07
CA ASP A 142 -1.11 -11.81 11.17
C ASP A 142 -0.67 -10.82 10.09
N GLN A 143 -1.16 -10.97 8.86
CA GLN A 143 -0.93 -10.00 7.79
C GLN A 143 -1.47 -8.62 8.14
N ILE A 144 -2.68 -8.56 8.70
CA ILE A 144 -3.31 -7.31 9.15
C ILE A 144 -2.45 -6.67 10.25
N ASN A 145 -2.06 -7.44 11.28
CA ASN A 145 -1.25 -6.95 12.39
C ASN A 145 0.14 -6.45 11.93
N GLN A 146 0.78 -7.15 10.99
CA GLN A 146 2.05 -6.73 10.41
C GLN A 146 1.90 -5.48 9.53
N SER A 147 0.78 -5.34 8.82
CA SER A 147 0.56 -4.20 7.93
C SER A 147 0.14 -2.91 8.63
N LEU A 148 -0.64 -3.02 9.72
CA LEU A 148 -1.28 -1.87 10.34
C LEU A 148 -0.49 -1.28 11.52
N SER A 149 0.59 -1.94 11.97
CA SER A 149 1.41 -1.51 13.13
C SER A 149 0.57 -1.05 14.33
N LEU A 150 -0.64 -1.60 14.49
CA LEU A 150 -1.58 -1.17 15.51
C LEU A 150 -1.05 -1.54 16.88
N SER A 151 -1.08 -0.58 17.80
CA SER A 151 -0.83 -0.88 19.19
C SER A 151 -1.94 -1.79 19.74
N PRO A 152 -1.64 -2.65 20.74
CA PRO A 152 -2.65 -3.47 21.40
C PRO A 152 -3.84 -2.66 21.91
N ASP A 153 -3.63 -1.41 22.33
CA ASP A 153 -4.69 -0.57 22.88
C ASP A 153 -5.60 0.03 21.79
N GLU A 154 -5.05 0.39 20.63
CA GLU A 154 -5.87 0.79 19.47
C GLU A 154 -6.76 -0.36 18.98
N LEU A 155 -6.25 -1.61 18.99
CA LEU A 155 -7.03 -2.80 18.65
C LEU A 155 -8.19 -3.02 19.64
N LYS A 156 -7.95 -2.88 20.94
CA LYS A 156 -8.99 -2.95 21.97
C LYS A 156 -10.05 -1.87 21.77
N ALA A 157 -9.62 -0.61 21.60
CA ALA A 157 -10.51 0.53 21.41
C ALA A 157 -11.38 0.36 20.16
N THR A 158 -10.79 -0.08 19.05
CA THR A 158 -11.49 -0.34 17.79
C THR A 158 -12.54 -1.44 17.93
N THR A 159 -12.20 -2.51 18.66
CA THR A 159 -13.12 -3.62 18.90
C THR A 159 -14.31 -3.19 19.75
N ILE A 160 -14.07 -2.45 20.84
CA ILE A 160 -15.14 -1.90 21.71
C ILE A 160 -16.04 -0.95 20.92
N ALA A 161 -15.46 -0.06 20.10
CA ALA A 161 -16.21 0.85 19.25
C ALA A 161 -17.08 0.08 18.23
N SER A 162 -16.54 -0.98 17.62
CA SER A 162 -17.30 -1.83 16.69
C SER A 162 -18.48 -2.53 17.38
N LEU A 163 -18.30 -3.00 18.62
CA LEU A 163 -19.39 -3.64 19.39
C LEU A 163 -20.50 -2.63 19.72
N ARG A 164 -20.15 -1.41 20.12
CA ARG A 164 -21.12 -0.32 20.33
C ARG A 164 -21.90 0.00 19.05
N ASN A 165 -21.21 0.12 17.92
CA ASN A 165 -21.81 0.45 16.63
C ASN A 165 -22.75 -0.64 16.09
N THR A 166 -22.59 -1.89 16.53
CA THR A 166 -23.45 -3.01 16.15
C THR A 166 -24.60 -3.25 17.13
N GLY A 167 -24.79 -2.37 18.13
CA GLY A 167 -25.82 -2.50 19.15
C GLY A 167 -25.47 -3.48 20.27
N ASN A 168 -24.25 -4.02 20.30
CA ASN A 168 -23.76 -4.94 21.32
C ASN A 168 -22.96 -4.21 22.41
N GLU A 169 -23.51 -3.11 22.93
CA GLU A 169 -22.82 -2.25 23.89
C GLU A 169 -22.46 -3.00 25.19
N ASP A 170 -23.35 -3.87 25.66
CA ASP A 170 -23.12 -4.64 26.88
C ASP A 170 -21.94 -5.61 26.74
N VAL A 171 -21.79 -6.25 25.58
CA VAL A 171 -20.62 -7.09 25.26
C VAL A 171 -19.35 -6.23 25.23
N GLY A 172 -19.44 -5.01 24.66
CA GLY A 172 -18.34 -4.05 24.68
C GLY A 172 -17.92 -3.64 26.10
N LYS A 173 -18.89 -3.42 27.00
CA LYS A 173 -18.65 -3.10 28.43
C LYS A 173 -17.99 -4.27 29.16
N ILE A 174 -18.52 -5.48 28.98
CA ILE A 174 -17.94 -6.71 29.57
C ILE A 174 -16.51 -6.91 29.08
N MET A 175 -16.29 -6.78 27.77
CA MET A 175 -14.96 -6.94 27.18
C MET A 175 -13.99 -5.88 27.70
N ASN A 176 -14.40 -4.61 27.78
CA ASN A 176 -13.58 -3.55 28.36
C ASN A 176 -13.27 -3.79 29.84
N HIS A 177 -14.24 -4.29 30.61
CA HIS A 177 -14.04 -4.64 32.02
C HIS A 177 -13.00 -5.75 32.17
N LEU A 178 -13.16 -6.87 31.45
CA LEU A 178 -12.24 -8.02 31.52
C LEU A 178 -10.83 -7.69 31.03
N LEU A 179 -10.69 -6.75 30.08
CA LEU A 179 -9.38 -6.29 29.62
C LEU A 179 -8.63 -5.46 30.67
N ASN A 180 -9.35 -4.76 31.56
CA ASN A 180 -8.78 -3.97 32.65
C ASN A 180 -8.71 -4.73 33.98
N HIS A 181 -9.50 -5.79 34.12
CA HIS A 181 -9.65 -6.65 35.31
C HIS A 181 -9.52 -8.13 34.93
N PRO A 182 -8.33 -8.61 34.50
CA PRO A 182 -8.14 -9.99 34.07
C PRO A 182 -8.39 -11.02 35.17
N GLU A 183 -8.26 -10.65 36.45
CA GLU A 183 -8.59 -11.48 37.61
C GLU A 183 -10.05 -11.95 37.63
N ASP A 184 -10.95 -11.17 37.02
CA ASP A 184 -12.38 -11.53 36.96
C ASP A 184 -12.66 -12.64 35.95
N LEU A 185 -11.69 -13.03 35.10
CA LEU A 185 -11.83 -14.19 34.21
C LEU A 185 -11.97 -15.51 34.98
N GLU A 186 -11.41 -15.61 36.19
CA GLU A 186 -11.54 -16.83 37.00
C GLU A 186 -12.98 -17.03 37.50
N LYS A 187 -13.69 -15.94 37.80
CA LYS A 187 -15.10 -15.96 38.24
C LYS A 187 -16.06 -16.44 37.13
N LEU A 188 -15.66 -16.30 35.87
CA LEU A 188 -16.40 -16.79 34.71
C LEU A 188 -16.21 -18.28 34.45
N LYS A 189 -15.11 -18.89 34.93
CA LYS A 189 -14.85 -20.33 34.78
C LYS A 189 -15.58 -21.19 35.81
N SER A 190 -16.09 -20.57 36.87
CA SER A 190 -16.82 -21.24 37.96
C SER A 190 -18.35 -21.31 37.77
N VAL A 191 -18.85 -20.93 36.59
CA VAL A 191 -20.25 -21.05 36.16
C VAL A 191 -20.36 -22.19 35.15
#